data_AF-A0A3D1JKW6-F1
#
_entry.id   AF-A0A3D1JKW6-F1
#
_cell.length_a   1.000
_cell.length_b   1.000
_cell.length_c   1.000
_cell.angle_alpha   90.00
_cell.angle_beta   90.00
_cell.angle_gamma   90.00
#
_symmetry.space_group_name_H-M   'P 1'
#
loop_
_entity.id
_entity.type
_entity.pdbx_description
1 polymer ?
#
loop_
_entity_poly.entity_id
_entity_poly.type
_entity_poly.pdbx_seq_one_letter_code
_entity_poly.pdbx_strand_id
1 'polypeptide(L)'
;MTIDFRNPDQALRGADAAVPALAPHQRFILLVLGLCGAGLCVAGLWLLLRPVPWLAPEVAPLLGLAFLLSSVGDVVAAFFLRWIWRRAANRYS
;
A
#
# COMPACT_ATOMS: atom_id res chain seq x y z
N MET A 1 -22.44 -12.74 -26.28
CA MET A 1 -22.43 -11.26 -26.15
C MET A 1 -21.64 -10.70 -27.33
N THR A 2 -22.30 -9.95 -28.21
CA THR A 2 -21.65 -9.28 -29.34
C THR A 2 -21.04 -7.97 -28.87
N ILE A 3 -19.72 -7.86 -28.95
CA ILE A 3 -18.99 -6.63 -28.62
C ILE A 3 -19.19 -5.66 -29.79
N ASP A 4 -19.79 -4.50 -29.52
CA ASP A 4 -20.00 -3.45 -30.54
C ASP A 4 -18.71 -2.62 -30.68
N PHE A 5 -17.98 -2.82 -31.79
CA PHE A 5 -16.69 -2.18 -32.09
C PHE A 5 -16.82 -0.73 -32.57
N ARG A 6 -18.04 -0.19 -32.65
CA ARG A 6 -18.28 1.16 -33.17
C ARG A 6 -17.79 2.29 -32.25
N ASN A 7 -17.48 1.97 -30.98
CA ASN A 7 -16.85 2.87 -30.01
C ASN A 7 -15.72 2.15 -29.24
N PRO A 8 -14.49 2.08 -29.78
CA PRO A 8 -13.37 1.41 -29.11
C PRO A 8 -13.06 2.03 -27.74
N ASP A 9 -13.27 3.34 -27.59
CA ASP A 9 -13.06 4.06 -26.33
C ASP A 9 -14.07 3.67 -25.24
N GLN A 10 -15.31 3.32 -25.60
CA GLN A 10 -16.31 2.84 -24.64
C GLN A 10 -16.11 1.37 -24.30
N ALA A 11 -15.58 0.56 -25.22
CA ALA A 11 -15.21 -0.83 -24.94
C ALA A 11 -14.02 -0.91 -23.97
N LEU A 12 -13.02 -0.02 -24.14
CA LEU A 12 -11.89 0.11 -23.21
C LEU A 12 -12.34 0.64 -21.84
N ARG A 13 -13.14 1.72 -21.81
CA ARG A 13 -13.65 2.28 -20.55
C ARG A 13 -14.66 1.36 -19.84
N GLY A 14 -15.44 0.57 -20.58
CA GLY A 14 -16.38 -0.41 -20.01
C GLY A 14 -15.66 -1.61 -19.38
N ALA A 15 -14.52 -2.02 -19.94
CA ALA A 15 -13.62 -3.00 -19.33
C ALA A 15 -12.84 -2.42 -18.13
N ASP A 16 -12.49 -1.12 -18.17
CA ASP A 16 -11.78 -0.43 -17.09
C ASP A 16 -12.71 0.12 -15.98
N ALA A 17 -14.02 0.24 -16.21
CA ALA A 17 -14.99 0.76 -15.24
C ALA A 17 -15.29 -0.21 -14.10
N ALA A 18 -15.00 -1.49 -14.30
CA ALA A 18 -15.11 -2.52 -13.28
C ALA A 18 -13.70 -2.96 -12.83
N VAL A 19 -12.84 -2.03 -12.41
CA VAL A 19 -11.78 -2.43 -11.46
C VAL A 19 -12.53 -3.08 -10.30
N PRO A 20 -12.35 -4.40 -10.04
CA PRO A 20 -13.14 -5.06 -9.02
C PRO A 20 -12.96 -4.29 -7.73
N ALA A 21 -14.04 -3.68 -7.29
CA ALA A 21 -14.03 -2.84 -6.11
C ALA A 21 -13.63 -3.75 -4.94
N LEU A 22 -12.41 -3.56 -4.42
CA LEU A 22 -11.94 -4.25 -3.22
C LEU A 22 -13.03 -4.19 -2.16
N ALA A 23 -13.33 -5.32 -1.52
CA ALA A 23 -14.36 -5.39 -0.51
C ALA A 23 -14.03 -4.41 0.66
N PRO A 24 -15.03 -3.90 1.39
CA PRO A 24 -14.81 -2.90 2.44
C PRO A 24 -13.76 -3.33 3.48
N HIS A 25 -13.75 -4.61 3.86
CA HIS A 25 -12.77 -5.17 4.79
C HIS A 25 -11.33 -5.18 4.23
N GLN A 26 -11.16 -5.47 2.93
CA GLN A 26 -9.85 -5.43 2.27
C GLN A 26 -9.30 -4.00 2.22
N ARG A 27 -10.17 -3.02 1.96
CA ARG A 27 -9.80 -1.60 2.01
C ARG A 27 -9.37 -1.19 3.41
N PHE A 28 -10.10 -1.63 4.43
CA PHE A 28 -9.75 -1.34 5.83
C PHE A 28 -8.37 -1.89 6.19
N ILE A 29 -8.07 -3.15 5.82
CA ILE A 29 -6.75 -3.75 6.05
C ILE A 29 -5.63 -2.93 5.38
N LEU A 30 -5.82 -2.52 4.12
CA LEU A 30 -4.82 -1.71 3.41
C LEU A 30 -4.65 -0.32 4.04
N LEU A 31 -5.73 0.28 4.54
CA LEU A 31 -5.68 1.56 5.23
C LEU A 31 -4.89 1.44 6.54
N VAL A 32 -5.21 0.44 7.36
CA VAL A 32 -4.50 0.19 8.63
C VAL A 32 -3.01 -0.09 8.36
N LEU A 33 -2.71 -0.94 7.39
CA LEU A 33 -1.33 -1.26 7.02
C LEU A 33 -0.57 -0.02 6.49
N GLY A 34 -1.22 0.78 5.66
CA GLY A 34 -0.66 2.05 5.17
C GLY A 34 -0.43 3.05 6.30
N LEU A 35 -1.33 3.12 7.29
CA LEU A 35 -1.20 4.01 8.45
C LEU A 35 -0.03 3.57 9.34
N CYS A 36 0.12 2.26 9.59
CA CYS A 36 1.25 1.70 10.32
C CYS A 36 2.57 1.98 9.61
N GLY A 37 2.64 1.68 8.31
CA GLY A 37 3.83 1.93 7.50
C GLY A 37 4.21 3.42 7.49
N ALA A 38 3.23 4.32 7.32
CA ALA A 38 3.45 5.76 7.39
C ALA A 38 3.92 6.20 8.79
N GLY A 39 3.33 5.66 9.85
CA GLY A 39 3.72 5.93 11.24
C GLY A 39 5.17 5.52 11.52
N LEU A 40 5.56 4.32 11.09
CA LEU A 40 6.95 3.85 11.18
C LEU A 40 7.89 4.72 10.35
N CYS A 41 7.47 5.16 9.16
CA CYS A 41 8.29 6.03 8.31
C CYS A 41 8.55 7.38 8.97
N VAL A 42 7.50 8.02 9.49
CA VAL A 42 7.59 9.31 10.20
C VAL A 42 8.42 9.16 11.47
N ALA A 43 8.20 8.10 12.26
CA ALA A 43 8.98 7.83 13.46
C ALA A 43 10.47 7.58 13.12
N GLY A 44 10.73 6.82 12.07
CA GLY A 44 12.09 6.55 11.59
C GLY A 44 12.81 7.81 11.14
N LEU A 45 12.15 8.63 10.32
CA LEU A 45 12.68 9.90 9.84
C LEU A 45 12.91 10.89 10.99
N TRP A 46 12.01 10.93 11.97
CA TRP A 46 12.16 11.75 13.17
C TRP A 46 13.41 11.36 13.97
N LEU A 47 13.63 10.06 14.19
CA LEU A 47 14.80 9.56 14.92
C LEU A 47 16.13 9.82 14.19
N LEU A 48 16.10 9.90 12.87
CA LEU A 48 17.27 10.26 12.05
C LEU A 48 17.57 11.76 12.08
N LEU A 49 16.53 12.60 12.10
CA LEU A 49 16.68 14.06 12.01
C LEU A 49 16.84 14.74 13.37
N ARG A 50 16.23 14.20 14.43
CA ARG A 50 16.28 14.78 15.78
C ARG A 50 17.04 13.90 16.76
N PRO A 51 18.01 14.47 17.49
CA PRO A 51 18.60 13.79 18.63
C PRO A 51 17.53 13.64 19.72
N VAL A 52 17.44 12.42 20.26
CA VAL A 52 16.48 12.06 21.29
C VAL A 52 17.22 11.98 22.64
N PRO A 53 16.90 12.84 23.62
CA PRO A 53 17.73 13.02 24.81
C PRO A 53 17.76 11.81 25.76
N TRP A 54 16.78 10.91 25.64
CA TRP A 54 16.68 9.68 26.44
C TRP A 54 17.26 8.45 25.72
N LEU A 55 17.73 8.60 24.49
CA LEU A 55 18.36 7.53 23.70
C LEU A 55 19.86 7.80 23.54
N ALA A 56 20.66 6.74 23.57
CA ALA A 56 22.07 6.87 23.21
C ALA A 56 22.20 7.39 21.76
N PRO A 57 23.16 8.29 21.49
CA PRO A 57 23.29 8.97 20.20
C PRO A 57 23.56 8.00 19.03
N GLU A 58 24.13 6.83 19.33
CA GLU A 58 24.40 5.76 18.35
C GLU A 58 23.17 4.89 18.07
N VAL A 59 22.24 4.81 19.02
CA VAL A 59 21.06 3.92 18.94
C VAL A 59 19.92 4.59 18.17
N ALA A 60 19.74 5.90 18.32
CA ALA A 60 18.69 6.65 17.63
C ALA A 60 18.70 6.47 16.09
N PRO A 61 19.84 6.61 15.38
CA PRO A 61 19.87 6.40 13.93
C PRO A 61 19.65 4.94 13.53
N LEU A 62 20.15 3.97 14.32
CA LEU A 62 19.93 2.55 14.06
C LEU A 62 18.45 2.18 14.17
N LEU A 63 17.78 2.67 15.21
CA LEU A 63 16.34 2.45 15.41
C LEU A 63 15.53 3.15 14.32
N GLY A 64 15.95 4.36 13.92
CA GLY A 64 15.36 5.10 12.81
C GLY A 64 15.44 4.33 11.49
N LEU A 65 16.61 3.78 11.17
CA LEU A 65 16.81 2.92 10.01
C LEU A 65 15.96 1.65 10.07
N ALA A 66 15.87 0.99 11.23
CA ALA A 66 15.04 -0.19 11.41
C ALA A 66 13.56 0.10 11.13
N PHE A 67 13.04 1.25 11.60
CA PHE A 67 11.67 1.67 11.31
C PHE A 67 11.44 2.02 9.84
N LEU A 68 12.41 2.67 9.18
CA LEU A 68 12.33 2.90 7.73
C LEU A 68 12.32 1.59 6.93
N LEU A 69 13.19 0.64 7.26
CA LEU A 69 13.21 -0.68 6.61
C LEU A 69 11.89 -1.43 6.83
N SER A 70 11.36 -1.39 8.05
CA SER A 70 10.06 -2.01 8.37
C SER A 70 8.92 -1.37 7.57
N SER A 71 8.93 -0.04 7.43
CA SER A 71 7.95 0.70 6.63
C SER A 71 7.96 0.29 5.15
N VAL A 72 9.15 0.06 4.58
CA VAL A 72 9.28 -0.49 3.22
C VAL A 72 8.61 -1.86 3.12
N GLY A 73 8.81 -2.71 4.15
CA GLY A 73 8.12 -4.01 4.26
C GLY A 73 6.59 -3.88 4.22
N ASP A 74 6.02 -2.93 4.97
CA ASP A 74 4.58 -2.68 4.99
C ASP A 74 4.05 -2.20 3.63
N VAL A 75 4.80 -1.33 2.94
CA VAL A 75 4.43 -0.86 1.58
C VAL A 75 4.44 -2.02 0.59
N VAL A 76 5.47 -2.88 0.63
CA VAL A 76 5.56 -4.06 -0.23
C VAL A 76 4.42 -5.02 0.09
N ALA A 77 4.16 -5.30 1.36
CA ALA A 77 3.05 -6.17 1.77
C ALA A 77 1.70 -5.63 1.30
N ALA A 78 1.44 -4.32 1.46
CA ALA A 78 0.23 -3.67 0.98
C ALA A 78 0.09 -3.77 -0.54
N PHE A 79 1.19 -3.59 -1.27
CA PHE A 79 1.21 -3.72 -2.73
C PHE A 79 0.91 -5.15 -3.17
N PHE A 80 1.57 -6.15 -2.57
CA PHE A 80 1.32 -7.56 -2.86
C PHE A 80 -0.11 -7.99 -2.51
N LEU A 81 -0.64 -7.57 -1.36
CA LEU A 81 -2.04 -7.85 -0.99
C LEU A 81 -3.00 -7.26 -2.02
N ARG A 82 -2.80 -5.99 -2.38
CA ARG A 82 -3.63 -5.31 -3.39
C ARG A 82 -3.54 -6.01 -4.75
N TRP A 83 -2.36 -6.46 -5.15
CA TRP A 83 -2.14 -7.21 -6.38
C TRP A 83 -2.87 -8.56 -6.35
N ILE A 84 -2.70 -9.33 -5.28
CA ILE A 84 -3.33 -10.66 -5.11
C ILE A 84 -4.85 -10.53 -5.12
N TRP A 85 -5.41 -9.57 -4.39
CA TRP A 85 -6.86 -9.39 -4.32
C TRP A 85 -7.47 -8.92 -5.63
N ARG A 86 -6.80 -8.03 -6.38
CA ARG A 86 -7.22 -7.67 -7.74
C ARG A 86 -7.20 -8.88 -8.67
N ARG A 87 -6.14 -9.69 -8.60
CA ARG A 87 -6.01 -10.91 -9.41
C ARG A 87 -7.07 -11.96 -9.05
N ALA A 88 -7.39 -12.10 -7.76
CA ALA A 88 -8.44 -12.99 -7.29
C ALA A 88 -9.81 -12.54 -7.78
N ALA A 89 -10.12 -11.25 -7.67
CA ALA A 89 -11.40 -10.71 -8.12
C ALA A 89 -11.61 -10.83 -9.64
N ASN A 90 -10.54 -10.74 -10.44
CA ASN A 90 -10.61 -11.00 -11.89
C ASN A 90 -10.77 -12.49 -12.26
N ARG A 91 -10.52 -13.44 -11.34
CA ARG A 91 -10.65 -14.88 -11.62
C ARG A 91 -12.04 -15.44 -11.31
N TYR A 92 -12.83 -14.72 -10.52
CA TYR A 92 -14.17 -15.11 -10.08
C TYR A 92 -15.28 -14.24 -10.69
N SER A 93 -14.93 -13.35 -11.62
CA SER A 93 -15.86 -12.54 -12.42
C SER A 93 -15.95 -13.05 -13.84
#